data_AF-A0A2G2HGH0-F1
#
_entry.id   AF-A0A2G2HGH0-F1
#
_cell.length_a   1.000
_cell.length_b   1.000
_cell.length_c   1.000
_cell.angle_alpha   90.00
_cell.angle_beta   90.00
_cell.angle_gamma   90.00
#
_symmetry.space_group_name_H-M   'P 1'
#
loop_
_entity.id
_entity.type
_entity.pdbx_description
1 polymer ?
#
loop_
_entity_poly.entity_id
_entity_poly.type
_entity_poly.pdbx_seq_one_letter_code
_entity_poly.pdbx_strand_id
1 'polypeptide(L)'
;MTENQQHQHFIIYKPYGYLSQFINNQTKRNNKKLLGELHSFPENTMAIGRLDETSEGLLLLTTDGKTSEFIRSSKVEKEYYAQVDGIITIEALERLKNGIEIGFDGAKYQTKPCKASIIKDIPNFPVRSKKIRDERHGPTSWVSITLREGKFRQVRKMTAIIGFPTLRLVRVRIGKIQLKTMDSGEVIEVNEFDV
;
A
#
# COMPACT_ATOMS: atom_id res chain seq x y z
N MET A 1 -14.26 10.86 34.19
CA MET A 1 -13.10 9.96 34.37
C MET A 1 -12.87 9.32 33.01
N THR A 2 -11.98 9.88 32.20
CA THR A 2 -11.58 9.23 30.94
C THR A 2 -10.73 8.03 31.34
N GLU A 3 -11.29 6.82 31.19
CA GLU A 3 -10.49 5.60 31.24
C GLU A 3 -9.27 5.82 30.36
N ASN A 4 -8.09 5.56 30.93
CA ASN A 4 -6.83 5.62 30.19
C ASN A 4 -6.84 4.40 29.26
N GLN A 5 -7.56 4.52 28.14
CA GLN A 5 -7.85 3.41 27.25
C GLN A 5 -6.53 3.01 26.61
N GLN A 6 -5.99 1.85 27.03
CA GLN A 6 -4.75 1.33 26.48
C GLN A 6 -5.01 0.98 25.02
N HIS A 7 -4.48 1.80 24.11
CA HIS A 7 -4.59 1.58 22.69
C HIS A 7 -3.70 0.40 22.27
N GLN A 8 -4.17 -0.35 21.27
CA GLN A 8 -3.47 -1.50 20.72
C GLN A 8 -3.11 -1.21 19.27
N HIS A 9 -1.91 -1.62 18.88
CA HIS A 9 -1.31 -1.29 17.60
C HIS A 9 -0.71 -2.54 16.96
N PHE A 10 -0.94 -2.70 15.66
CA PHE A 10 -0.45 -3.86 14.92
C PHE A 10 0.20 -3.43 13.62
N ILE A 11 1.30 -4.09 13.29
CA ILE A 11 1.96 -4.03 11.99
C ILE A 11 1.63 -5.32 11.26
N ILE A 12 1.09 -5.23 10.04
CA ILE A 12 0.76 -6.42 9.26
C ILE A 12 1.37 -6.38 7.86
N TYR A 13 1.67 -7.56 7.33
CA TYR A 13 1.74 -7.76 5.89
C TYR A 13 0.33 -8.10 5.39
N LYS A 14 -0.31 -7.17 4.70
CA LYS A 14 -1.60 -7.43 4.06
C LYS A 14 -1.40 -8.30 2.80
N PRO A 15 -1.98 -9.52 2.72
CA PRO A 15 -1.87 -10.36 1.52
C PRO A 15 -2.70 -9.82 0.35
N TYR A 16 -2.35 -10.25 -0.86
CA TYR A 16 -3.19 -10.03 -2.04
C TYR A 16 -4.58 -10.69 -1.87
N GLY A 17 -5.63 -9.98 -2.31
CA GLY A 17 -7.01 -10.47 -2.26
C GLY A 17 -7.75 -10.10 -0.98
N TYR A 18 -7.07 -9.53 0.02
CA TYR A 18 -7.71 -9.05 1.25
C TYR A 18 -8.25 -7.63 1.07
N LEU A 19 -9.42 -7.33 1.64
CA LEU A 19 -9.90 -5.96 1.79
C LEU A 19 -9.25 -5.35 3.04
N SER A 20 -8.92 -4.06 3.00
CA SER A 20 -8.47 -3.31 4.19
C SER A 20 -9.65 -2.92 5.09
N GLN A 21 -10.45 -3.90 5.49
CA GLN A 21 -11.69 -3.76 6.25
C GLN A 21 -11.88 -4.97 7.19
N PHE A 22 -12.58 -4.75 8.31
CA PHE A 22 -12.94 -5.79 9.28
C PHE A 22 -14.39 -6.28 9.13
N ILE A 23 -15.26 -5.42 8.57
CA ILE A 23 -16.68 -5.72 8.36
C ILE A 23 -16.98 -5.60 6.87
N ASN A 24 -17.68 -6.58 6.31
CA ASN A 24 -18.16 -6.54 4.94
C ASN A 24 -19.59 -5.99 4.90
N ASN A 25 -19.74 -4.69 4.64
CA ASN A 25 -21.05 -4.04 4.50
C ASN A 25 -21.74 -4.32 3.15
N GLN A 26 -21.14 -5.12 2.27
CA GLN A 26 -21.71 -5.44 0.96
C GLN A 26 -22.42 -6.81 0.99
N THR A 27 -23.74 -6.78 1.14
CA THR A 27 -24.68 -7.92 1.10
C THR A 27 -24.62 -8.78 -0.16
N LYS A 28 -23.87 -8.39 -1.20
CA LYS A 28 -23.80 -9.09 -2.50
C LYS A 28 -22.50 -9.85 -2.78
N ARG A 29 -21.51 -9.82 -1.89
CA ARG A 29 -20.19 -10.46 -2.13
C ARG A 29 -19.76 -11.31 -0.93
N ASN A 30 -20.25 -12.54 -0.89
CA ASN A 30 -20.12 -13.42 0.28
C ASN A 30 -18.72 -14.04 0.51
N ASN A 31 -17.73 -13.83 -0.38
CA ASN A 31 -16.43 -14.52 -0.31
C ASN A 31 -15.21 -13.57 -0.34
N LYS A 32 -15.30 -12.36 0.23
CA LYS A 32 -14.15 -11.44 0.30
C LYS A 32 -13.36 -11.71 1.57
N LYS A 33 -12.03 -11.86 1.44
CA LYS A 33 -11.13 -12.00 2.58
C LYS A 33 -10.96 -10.67 3.31
N LEU A 34 -11.17 -10.66 4.62
CA LEU A 34 -11.12 -9.47 5.47
C LEU A 34 -9.90 -9.50 6.40
N LEU A 35 -9.52 -8.34 6.93
CA LEU A 35 -8.38 -8.26 7.87
C LEU A 35 -8.62 -9.08 9.13
N GLY A 36 -9.87 -9.14 9.62
CA GLY A 36 -10.23 -9.91 10.82
C GLY A 36 -9.97 -11.42 10.72
N GLU A 37 -9.74 -11.96 9.52
CA GLU A 37 -9.37 -13.36 9.33
C GLU A 37 -7.88 -13.63 9.62
N LEU A 38 -7.04 -12.58 9.71
CA LEU A 38 -5.59 -12.75 9.90
C LEU A 38 -5.19 -12.93 11.37
N HIS A 39 -5.96 -12.36 12.30
CA HIS A 39 -5.67 -12.39 13.73
C HIS A 39 -6.92 -12.00 14.53
N SER A 40 -6.97 -12.38 15.81
CA SER A 40 -7.97 -11.92 16.77
C SER A 40 -7.68 -10.48 17.21
N PHE A 41 -8.06 -9.51 16.37
CA PHE A 41 -7.91 -8.08 16.70
C PHE A 41 -8.97 -7.62 17.71
N PRO A 42 -8.65 -6.66 18.59
CA PRO A 42 -9.63 -6.11 19.53
C PRO A 42 -10.74 -5.37 18.79
N GLU A 43 -11.89 -5.22 19.46
CA GLU A 43 -12.99 -4.41 18.95
C GLU A 43 -12.52 -2.96 18.67
N ASN A 44 -13.12 -2.32 17.67
CA ASN A 44 -12.76 -0.97 17.20
C ASN A 44 -11.37 -0.85 16.54
N THR A 45 -10.68 -1.96 16.26
CA THR A 45 -9.47 -1.92 15.43
C THR A 45 -9.78 -1.36 14.05
N MET A 46 -8.99 -0.39 13.60
CA MET A 46 -9.11 0.23 12.29
C MET A 46 -7.79 0.19 11.52
N ALA A 47 -7.89 0.12 10.20
CA ALA A 47 -6.74 0.24 9.32
C ALA A 47 -6.30 1.72 9.19
N ILE A 48 -5.00 1.97 9.33
CA ILE A 48 -4.40 3.29 9.11
C ILE A 48 -4.20 3.50 7.61
N GLY A 49 -5.21 4.11 7.01
CA GLY A 49 -5.33 4.17 5.56
C GLY A 49 -5.70 2.81 4.97
N ARG A 50 -5.72 2.72 3.65
CA ARG A 50 -6.17 1.51 2.95
C ARG A 50 -5.16 1.10 1.89
N LEU A 51 -5.01 -0.20 1.71
CA LEU A 51 -4.47 -0.79 0.50
C LEU A 51 -5.62 -1.39 -0.30
N ASP A 52 -5.60 -1.24 -1.62
CA ASP A 52 -6.60 -1.90 -2.48
C ASP A 52 -6.56 -3.42 -2.30
N GLU A 53 -7.65 -4.11 -2.64
CA GLU A 53 -7.71 -5.58 -2.69
C GLU A 53 -6.55 -6.20 -3.48
N THR A 54 -6.10 -5.48 -4.51
CA THR A 54 -5.05 -5.93 -5.43
C THR A 54 -3.65 -5.47 -5.06
N SER A 55 -3.49 -4.84 -3.90
CA SER A 55 -2.22 -4.31 -3.37
C SER A 55 -1.85 -5.02 -2.08
N GLU A 56 -0.56 -5.08 -1.79
CA GLU A 56 0.02 -5.93 -0.74
C GLU A 56 0.97 -5.14 0.17
N GLY A 57 1.44 -5.81 1.23
CA GLY A 57 2.52 -5.32 2.07
C GLY A 57 2.04 -4.54 3.28
N LEU A 58 2.86 -3.60 3.73
CA LEU A 58 2.78 -2.96 5.03
C LEU A 58 1.44 -2.24 5.24
N LEU A 59 0.70 -2.65 6.25
CA LEU A 59 -0.48 -1.96 6.74
C LEU A 59 -0.41 -1.89 8.26
N LEU A 60 -0.73 -0.72 8.81
CA LEU A 60 -0.79 -0.51 10.26
C LEU A 60 -2.25 -0.53 10.70
N LEU A 61 -2.51 -1.11 11.86
CA LEU A 61 -3.82 -1.18 12.48
C LEU A 61 -3.75 -0.58 13.89
N THR A 62 -4.80 0.07 14.33
CA THR A 62 -4.81 0.75 15.64
C THR A 62 -6.23 0.82 16.20
N THR A 63 -6.36 0.91 17.52
CA THR A 63 -7.60 1.37 18.17
C THR A 63 -7.57 2.88 18.49
N ASP A 64 -6.43 3.56 18.27
CA ASP A 64 -6.29 5.02 18.44
C ASP A 64 -6.57 5.80 17.14
N GLY A 65 -7.68 6.53 17.13
CA GLY A 65 -8.05 7.42 16.02
C GLY A 65 -7.08 8.58 15.80
N LYS A 66 -6.42 9.11 16.83
CA LYS A 66 -5.45 10.23 16.70
C LYS A 66 -4.20 9.78 15.98
N THR A 67 -3.65 8.63 16.38
CA THR A 67 -2.54 7.97 15.69
C THR A 67 -2.88 7.68 14.21
N SER A 68 -4.10 7.18 13.95
CA SER A 68 -4.58 6.95 12.57
C SER A 68 -4.58 8.23 11.73
N GLU A 69 -5.10 9.34 12.26
CA GLU A 69 -5.14 10.62 11.55
C GLU A 69 -3.73 11.17 11.27
N PHE A 70 -2.85 11.14 12.27
CA PHE A 70 -1.46 11.61 12.11
C PHE A 70 -0.71 10.86 11.01
N ILE A 71 -0.77 9.53 11.01
CA ILE A 71 -0.06 8.69 10.04
C ILE A 71 -0.67 8.80 8.63
N ARG A 72 -1.98 9.07 8.52
CA ARG A 72 -2.63 9.34 7.23
C ARG A 72 -2.28 10.71 6.65
N SER A 73 -1.82 11.65 7.48
CA SER A 73 -1.46 13.01 7.04
C SER A 73 -0.31 13.01 6.02
N SER A 74 -0.10 14.17 5.38
CA SER A 74 1.01 14.37 4.45
C SER A 74 2.38 14.51 5.11
N LYS A 75 2.44 14.49 6.44
CA LYS A 75 3.71 14.51 7.20
C LYS A 75 4.42 13.17 7.14
N VAL A 76 3.68 12.08 6.93
CA VAL A 76 4.22 10.72 6.93
C VAL A 76 4.31 10.16 5.51
N GLU A 77 5.54 9.97 5.04
CA GLU A 77 5.85 9.37 3.75
C GLU A 77 5.46 7.89 3.70
N LYS A 78 5.05 7.44 2.52
CA LYS A 78 4.67 6.06 2.23
C LYS A 78 5.40 5.61 0.98
N GLU A 79 6.16 4.53 1.08
CA GLU A 79 6.97 4.00 -0.02
C GLU A 79 6.38 2.72 -0.57
N TYR A 80 6.31 2.65 -1.89
CA TYR A 80 5.75 1.54 -2.63
C TYR A 80 6.78 1.01 -3.62
N TYR A 81 6.91 -0.31 -3.67
CA TYR A 81 7.58 -0.99 -4.76
C TYR A 81 6.52 -1.44 -5.75
N ALA A 82 6.62 -0.94 -6.98
CA ALA A 82 5.74 -1.28 -8.07
C ALA A 82 6.51 -2.09 -9.12
N GLN A 83 6.04 -3.29 -9.41
CA GLN A 83 6.43 -4.01 -10.61
C GLN A 83 5.58 -3.48 -11.76
N VAL A 84 6.21 -2.97 -12.80
CA VAL A 84 5.54 -2.40 -13.96
C VAL A 84 5.79 -3.24 -15.21
N ASP A 85 4.85 -3.17 -16.15
CA ASP A 85 5.02 -3.76 -17.48
C ASP A 85 6.03 -2.95 -18.29
N GLY A 86 7.01 -3.62 -18.89
CA GLY A 86 8.11 -3.00 -19.61
C GLY A 86 9.30 -2.57 -18.73
N ILE A 87 10.32 -2.02 -19.37
CA ILE A 87 11.51 -1.44 -18.72
C ILE A 87 11.30 0.07 -18.59
N ILE A 88 11.05 0.55 -17.38
CA ILE A 88 10.80 1.97 -17.12
C ILE A 88 12.03 2.81 -17.50
N THR A 89 11.80 3.89 -18.24
CA THR A 89 12.87 4.79 -18.69
C THR A 89 13.15 5.90 -17.67
N ILE A 90 14.34 6.50 -17.76
CA ILE A 90 14.70 7.66 -16.94
C ILE A 90 13.76 8.83 -17.21
N GLU A 91 13.36 9.07 -18.47
CA GLU A 91 12.40 10.13 -18.82
C GLU A 91 11.04 9.91 -18.14
N ALA A 92 10.53 8.67 -18.17
CA ALA A 92 9.27 8.34 -17.51
C ALA A 92 9.37 8.51 -15.99
N LEU A 93 10.53 8.16 -15.40
CA LEU A 93 10.81 8.36 -13.99
C LEU A 93 10.83 9.85 -13.60
N GLU A 94 11.46 10.72 -14.40
CA GLU A 94 11.46 12.17 -14.16
C GLU A 94 10.05 12.76 -14.25
N ARG A 95 9.21 12.27 -15.18
CA ARG A 95 7.79 12.65 -15.22
C ARG A 95 7.07 12.29 -13.92
N LEU A 96 7.28 11.09 -13.37
CA LEU A 96 6.70 10.72 -12.06
C LEU A 96 7.15 11.67 -10.94
N LYS A 97 8.45 11.99 -10.89
CA LYS A 97 9.03 12.86 -9.85
C LYS A 97 8.44 14.26 -9.89
N ASN A 98 8.23 14.82 -11.07
CA ASN A 98 7.70 16.18 -11.27
C ASN A 98 6.18 16.27 -11.05
N GLY A 99 5.51 15.13 -10.91
CA GLY A 99 4.06 15.04 -10.79
C GLY A 99 3.38 14.99 -12.15
N ILE A 100 2.29 14.22 -12.21
CA ILE A 100 1.53 13.97 -13.43
C ILE A 100 0.04 14.09 -13.15
N GLU A 101 -0.70 14.43 -14.20
CA GLU A 101 -2.15 14.47 -14.12
C GLU A 101 -2.71 13.05 -14.13
N ILE A 102 -3.51 12.69 -13.12
CA ILE A 102 -4.23 11.42 -13.03
C ILE A 102 -5.74 11.67 -12.98
N GLY A 103 -6.54 10.74 -13.52
CA GLY A 103 -8.00 10.79 -13.37
C GLY A 103 -8.47 10.31 -11.99
N PHE A 104 -9.40 11.03 -11.37
CA PHE A 104 -10.02 10.70 -10.08
C PHE A 104 -11.48 11.15 -10.10
N ASP A 105 -12.42 10.21 -9.99
CA ASP A 105 -13.87 10.46 -9.96
C ASP A 105 -14.37 11.38 -11.09
N GLY A 106 -13.89 11.16 -12.31
CA GLY A 106 -14.23 11.96 -13.49
C GLY A 106 -13.49 13.30 -13.60
N ALA A 107 -12.75 13.70 -12.57
CA ALA A 107 -11.91 14.90 -12.56
C ALA A 107 -10.44 14.57 -12.83
N LYS A 108 -9.70 15.57 -13.32
CA LYS A 108 -8.25 15.54 -13.45
C LYS A 108 -7.61 16.02 -12.14
N TYR A 109 -6.56 15.35 -11.71
CA TYR A 109 -5.81 15.69 -10.51
C TYR A 109 -4.32 15.69 -10.79
N GLN A 110 -3.66 16.83 -10.61
CA GLN A 110 -2.21 16.92 -10.67
C GLN A 110 -1.60 16.36 -9.38
N THR A 111 -0.83 15.28 -9.47
CA THR A 111 -0.14 14.71 -8.31
C THR A 111 0.94 15.65 -7.81
N LYS A 112 1.23 15.60 -6.50
CA LYS A 112 2.38 16.30 -5.94
C LYS A 112 3.69 15.69 -6.45
N PRO A 113 4.78 16.47 -6.50
CA PRO A 113 6.11 15.93 -6.73
C PRO A 113 6.42 14.81 -5.72
N CYS A 114 7.14 13.79 -6.19
CA CYS A 114 7.44 12.60 -5.40
C CYS A 114 8.87 12.14 -5.59
N LYS A 115 9.34 11.23 -4.73
CA LYS A 115 10.60 10.53 -4.96
C LYS A 115 10.30 9.25 -5.73
N ALA A 116 11.04 9.00 -6.80
CA ALA A 116 10.96 7.74 -7.53
C ALA A 116 12.35 7.28 -7.98
N SER A 117 12.62 5.98 -7.94
CA SER A 117 13.87 5.38 -8.39
C SER A 117 13.66 4.01 -8.99
N ILE A 118 14.48 3.64 -9.97
CA ILE A 118 14.52 2.27 -10.49
C ILE A 118 15.15 1.37 -9.43
N ILE A 119 14.53 0.22 -9.18
CA ILE A 119 15.08 -0.82 -8.31
C ILE A 119 15.82 -1.80 -9.21
N LYS A 120 17.14 -1.95 -8.99
CA LYS A 120 18.00 -2.82 -9.79
C LYS A 120 17.81 -4.29 -9.45
N ASP A 121 17.78 -4.59 -8.16
CA ASP A 121 17.64 -5.95 -7.66
C ASP A 121 16.17 -6.31 -7.51
N ILE A 122 15.78 -7.50 -7.97
CA ILE A 122 14.39 -7.96 -7.86
C ILE A 122 14.06 -8.11 -6.36
N PRO A 123 13.04 -7.38 -5.86
CA PRO A 123 12.66 -7.49 -4.46
C PRO A 123 12.22 -8.92 -4.11
N ASN A 124 12.76 -9.44 -3.01
CA ASN A 124 12.37 -10.75 -2.49
C ASN A 124 11.09 -10.63 -1.65
N PHE A 125 9.94 -10.67 -2.31
CA PHE A 125 8.63 -10.68 -1.65
C PHE A 125 8.03 -12.09 -1.63
N PRO A 126 7.19 -12.42 -0.63
CA PRO A 126 6.45 -13.67 -0.59
C PRO A 126 5.69 -13.94 -1.89
N VAL A 127 5.56 -15.23 -2.23
CA VAL A 127 4.81 -15.68 -3.40
C VAL A 127 3.34 -15.33 -3.22
N ARG A 128 2.73 -14.80 -4.28
CA ARG A 128 1.31 -14.41 -4.27
C ARG A 128 0.42 -15.61 -4.50
N SER A 129 -0.78 -15.56 -3.93
CA SER A 129 -1.87 -16.50 -4.23
C SER A 129 -2.29 -16.50 -5.71
N LYS A 130 -2.02 -15.42 -6.44
CA LYS A 130 -2.31 -15.29 -7.88
C LYS A 130 -1.03 -14.94 -8.64
N LYS A 131 -0.73 -15.71 -9.69
CA LYS A 131 0.39 -15.44 -10.62
C LYS A 131 0.21 -14.04 -11.23
N ILE A 132 1.31 -13.29 -11.31
CA ILE A 132 1.32 -11.89 -11.78
C ILE A 132 1.14 -11.87 -13.29
N ARG A 133 2.07 -12.51 -14.01
CA ARG A 133 2.09 -12.62 -15.46
C ARG A 133 3.01 -13.77 -15.87
N ASP A 134 2.86 -14.24 -17.10
CA ASP A 134 3.84 -15.10 -17.76
C ASP A 134 4.99 -14.27 -18.36
N GLU A 135 6.18 -14.86 -18.42
CA GLU A 135 7.40 -14.21 -18.94
C GLU A 135 7.30 -13.94 -20.44
N ARG A 136 6.50 -14.72 -21.17
CA ARG A 136 6.26 -14.57 -22.62
C ARG A 136 5.64 -13.23 -23.02
N HIS A 137 5.04 -12.51 -22.08
CA HIS A 137 4.34 -11.26 -22.36
C HIS A 137 5.26 -10.02 -22.36
N GLY A 138 6.58 -10.23 -22.27
CA GLY A 138 7.58 -9.16 -22.33
C GLY A 138 8.23 -8.87 -20.98
N PRO A 139 9.22 -7.97 -20.96
CA PRO A 139 9.99 -7.66 -19.75
C PRO A 139 9.14 -6.93 -18.71
N THR A 140 9.62 -6.95 -17.46
CA THR A 140 9.08 -6.13 -16.37
C THR A 140 10.23 -5.45 -15.64
N SER A 141 9.94 -4.34 -14.97
CA SER A 141 10.91 -3.64 -14.13
C SER A 141 10.28 -3.21 -12.82
N TRP A 142 11.12 -2.90 -11.83
CA TRP A 142 10.70 -2.45 -10.52
C TRP A 142 11.04 -0.99 -10.30
N VAL A 143 10.11 -0.25 -9.71
CA VAL A 143 10.28 1.16 -9.34
C VAL A 143 9.86 1.36 -7.88
N SER A 144 10.67 2.08 -7.12
CA SER A 144 10.29 2.63 -5.82
C SER A 144 9.60 3.97 -6.04
N ILE A 145 8.46 4.19 -5.40
CA ILE A 145 7.71 5.44 -5.44
C ILE A 145 7.34 5.82 -4.00
N THR A 146 7.82 6.98 -3.53
CA THR A 146 7.51 7.51 -2.20
C THR A 146 6.57 8.70 -2.30
N LEU A 147 5.39 8.58 -1.69
CA LEU A 147 4.32 9.58 -1.71
C LEU A 147 4.06 10.16 -0.32
N ARG A 148 3.64 11.43 -0.29
CA ARG A 148 3.08 12.13 0.87
C ARG A 148 1.57 12.37 0.76
N GLU A 149 0.94 11.64 -0.15
CA GLU A 149 -0.50 11.70 -0.41
C GLU A 149 -1.02 10.29 -0.72
N GLY A 150 -2.34 10.13 -0.68
CA GLY A 150 -3.00 8.82 -0.81
C GLY A 150 -4.30 8.89 -1.60
N LYS A 151 -4.24 9.29 -2.88
CA LYS A 151 -5.41 9.27 -3.77
C LYS A 151 -5.76 7.83 -4.19
N PHE A 152 -7.02 7.60 -4.57
CA PHE A 152 -7.49 6.26 -4.96
C PHE A 152 -6.69 5.71 -6.15
N ARG A 153 -6.04 4.56 -5.94
CA ARG A 153 -5.17 3.86 -6.90
C ARG A 153 -4.04 4.73 -7.48
N GLN A 154 -3.57 5.72 -6.72
CA GLN A 154 -2.64 6.75 -7.20
C GLN A 154 -1.43 6.18 -7.94
N VAL A 155 -0.63 5.31 -7.30
CA VAL A 155 0.56 4.71 -7.92
C VAL A 155 0.21 4.00 -9.24
N ARG A 156 -0.85 3.20 -9.24
CA ARG A 156 -1.27 2.44 -10.44
C ARG A 156 -1.69 3.35 -11.59
N LYS A 157 -2.39 4.45 -11.29
CA LYS A 157 -2.77 5.46 -12.28
C LYS A 157 -1.54 6.22 -12.79
N MET A 158 -0.65 6.58 -11.89
CA MET A 158 0.59 7.28 -12.21
C MET A 158 1.43 6.48 -13.20
N THR A 159 1.74 5.22 -12.89
CA THR A 159 2.58 4.41 -13.77
C THR A 159 1.88 4.07 -15.10
N ALA A 160 0.55 3.89 -15.11
CA ALA A 160 -0.19 3.65 -16.35
C ALA A 160 -0.12 4.85 -17.32
N ILE A 161 -0.23 6.08 -16.82
CA ILE A 161 -0.23 7.30 -17.66
C ILE A 161 1.13 7.55 -18.33
N ILE A 162 2.22 7.14 -17.70
CA ILE A 162 3.56 7.22 -18.31
C ILE A 162 3.89 6.00 -19.19
N GLY A 163 2.94 5.09 -19.42
CA GLY A 163 3.10 3.94 -20.32
C GLY A 163 3.58 2.65 -19.66
N PHE A 164 3.66 2.58 -18.33
CA PHE A 164 4.17 1.43 -17.58
C PHE A 164 3.16 0.92 -16.54
N PRO A 165 2.05 0.27 -16.95
CA PRO A 165 1.00 -0.18 -16.03
C PRO A 165 1.54 -1.06 -14.89
N THR A 166 1.06 -0.82 -13.66
CA THR A 166 1.49 -1.58 -12.47
C THR A 166 0.89 -3.01 -12.49
N LEU A 167 1.74 -4.02 -12.44
CA LEU A 167 1.41 -5.44 -12.34
C LEU A 167 1.30 -5.93 -10.88
N ARG A 168 2.26 -5.52 -10.04
CA ARG A 168 2.30 -5.80 -8.60
C ARG A 168 2.61 -4.52 -7.84
N LEU A 169 1.95 -4.31 -6.70
CA LEU A 169 2.14 -3.15 -5.85
C LEU A 169 2.26 -3.58 -4.40
N VAL A 170 3.42 -3.31 -3.81
CA VAL A 170 3.71 -3.64 -2.41
C VAL A 170 4.09 -2.35 -1.68
N ARG A 171 3.36 -2.00 -0.61
CA ARG A 171 3.81 -0.91 0.27
C ARG A 171 4.89 -1.46 1.19
N VAL A 172 6.09 -0.89 1.14
CA VAL A 172 7.25 -1.39 1.88
C VAL A 172 7.60 -0.55 3.09
N ARG A 173 7.12 0.70 3.17
CA ARG A 173 7.44 1.60 4.27
C ARG A 173 6.33 2.63 4.54
N ILE A 174 6.14 2.97 5.81
CA ILE A 174 5.32 4.08 6.31
C ILE A 174 6.15 4.81 7.37
N GLY A 175 6.52 6.06 7.13
CA GLY A 175 7.45 6.78 8.00
C GLY A 175 8.78 6.04 8.12
N LYS A 176 9.19 5.69 9.35
CA LYS A 176 10.36 4.83 9.61
C LYS A 176 10.04 3.33 9.63
N ILE A 177 8.77 2.95 9.70
CA ILE A 177 8.35 1.54 9.78
C ILE A 177 8.49 0.88 8.43
N GLN A 178 9.25 -0.22 8.37
CA GLN A 178 9.54 -0.98 7.15
C GLN A 178 8.93 -2.38 7.22
N LEU A 179 8.57 -2.90 6.05
CA LEU A 179 8.05 -4.26 5.87
C LEU A 179 9.10 -5.35 6.20
N LYS A 180 10.39 -5.03 6.02
CA LYS A 180 11.53 -5.93 6.29
C LYS A 180 11.32 -7.32 5.66
N THR A 181 11.43 -8.37 6.46
CA THR A 181 11.33 -9.78 6.05
C THR A 181 9.98 -10.41 6.43
N MET A 182 8.93 -9.59 6.61
CA MET A 182 7.61 -10.11 7.01
C MET A 182 7.01 -11.02 5.94
N ASP A 183 6.45 -12.14 6.39
CA ASP A 183 5.73 -13.09 5.55
C ASP A 183 4.30 -12.62 5.25
N SER A 184 3.70 -13.18 4.20
CA SER A 184 2.35 -12.79 3.81
C SER A 184 1.32 -13.18 4.86
N GLY A 185 0.62 -12.18 5.42
CA GLY A 185 -0.40 -12.38 6.45
C GLY A 185 0.14 -12.30 7.87
N GLU A 186 1.45 -12.09 8.04
CA GLU A 186 2.07 -11.90 9.35
C GLU A 186 1.52 -10.66 10.05
N VAL A 187 1.32 -10.79 11.36
CA VAL A 187 0.80 -9.77 12.27
C VAL A 187 1.74 -9.66 13.46
N ILE A 188 2.20 -8.44 13.74
CA ILE A 188 3.08 -8.12 14.86
C ILE A 188 2.37 -7.06 15.72
N GLU A 189 2.11 -7.37 16.99
CA GLU A 189 1.63 -6.40 17.95
C GLU A 189 2.79 -5.52 18.45
N VAL A 190 2.54 -4.22 18.59
CA VAL A 190 3.52 -3.23 19.05
C VAL A 190 2.87 -2.29 20.06
N ASN A 191 3.68 -1.75 20.96
CA ASN A 191 3.19 -0.78 21.95
C ASN A 191 2.89 0.60 21.34
N GLU A 192 3.65 0.98 20.31
CA GLU A 192 3.50 2.26 19.60
C GLU A 192 4.13 2.17 18.20
N PHE A 193 3.86 3.17 17.37
CA PHE A 193 4.48 3.31 16.06
C PHE A 193 5.59 4.37 16.10
N ASP A 194 6.83 3.98 15.78
CA ASP A 194 7.92 4.95 15.52
C ASP A 194 7.83 5.43 14.07
N VAL A 195 7.13 6.55 13.84
CA VAL A 195 6.79 7.06 12.51
C VAL A 195 7.61 8.29 12.11
#